data_AF-A0A2N9NWN2-F1
#
_entry.id   AF-A0A2N9NWN2-F1
#
_cell.length_a   1.000
_cell.length_b   1.000
_cell.length_c   1.000
_cell.angle_alpha   90.00
_cell.angle_beta   90.00
_cell.angle_gamma   90.00
#
_symmetry.space_group_name_H-M   'P 1'
#
loop_
_entity.id
_entity.type
_entity.pdbx_description
1 polymer ?
#
loop_
_entity_poly.entity_id
_entity_poly.type
_entity_poly.pdbx_seq_one_letter_code
_entity_poly.pdbx_strand_id
1 'polypeptide(L)'
;MHPIVSGLLRHAGQTLAVGLCLAGPWAPRLFAFSSDGSLLTRSFSPTAVLTNSCILVTVNFTNQDTAALRGFCYSDQIPSGLSVTTIAVTSSGQAVTNYTVEAGTNSEVYADCTPYRWILEQPAGFFQFNSIAPGATVQIVYALSSATPGTFSLQQFSWMGFDPISTNEVFGYSETADEQELSFATQPACWLIGARASNGFLVQLNSSPAGNFALETSIDLSSWTPLTTNTSPFAFTDTNQALGGIRSYRARWLP
;
A
#
# COMPACT_ATOMS: atom_id res chain seq x y z
N MET A 1 -7.13 -46.56 -24.33
CA MET A 1 -6.38 -47.41 -23.37
C MET A 1 -5.84 -46.51 -22.29
N HIS A 2 -6.34 -46.66 -21.07
CA HIS A 2 -5.70 -46.11 -19.87
C HIS A 2 -4.29 -46.69 -19.71
N PRO A 3 -3.45 -46.00 -18.94
CA PRO A 3 -3.10 -46.59 -17.66
C PRO A 3 -3.46 -45.69 -16.48
N ILE A 4 -3.86 -46.38 -15.42
CA ILE A 4 -4.08 -45.92 -14.06
C ILE A 4 -2.71 -45.97 -13.35
N VAL A 5 -2.36 -44.94 -12.60
CA VAL A 5 -1.46 -45.06 -11.44
C VAL A 5 -2.16 -44.44 -10.24
N SER A 6 -2.30 -45.26 -9.21
CA SER A 6 -2.92 -44.98 -7.92
C SER A 6 -1.88 -44.43 -6.94
N GLY A 7 -2.27 -43.43 -6.14
CA GLY A 7 -1.51 -42.92 -5.00
C GLY A 7 -2.49 -42.35 -3.98
N LEU A 8 -2.68 -43.07 -2.87
CA LEU A 8 -3.58 -42.76 -1.76
C LEU A 8 -2.77 -42.04 -0.67
N LEU A 9 -3.14 -40.80 -0.32
CA LEU A 9 -2.80 -40.18 0.96
C LEU A 9 -4.04 -39.46 1.49
N ARG A 10 -4.49 -39.83 2.69
CA ARG A 10 -5.62 -39.22 3.42
C ARG A 10 -5.08 -38.42 4.62
N HIS A 11 -5.43 -37.13 4.68
CA HIS A 11 -5.79 -36.31 5.87
C HIS A 11 -5.84 -34.85 5.38
N ALA A 12 -7.02 -34.28 5.10
CA ALA A 12 -8.00 -33.65 6.01
C ALA A 12 -7.65 -32.17 6.29
N GLY A 13 -8.44 -31.25 5.68
CA GLY A 13 -8.45 -29.81 5.97
C GLY A 13 -8.09 -28.90 4.78
N GLN A 14 -8.89 -28.89 3.72
CA GLN A 14 -8.78 -27.88 2.64
C GLN A 14 -9.58 -26.63 3.02
N THR A 15 -8.89 -25.50 3.17
CA THR A 15 -9.51 -24.16 3.20
C THR A 15 -9.80 -23.73 1.76
N LEU A 16 -11.09 -23.58 1.43
CA LEU A 16 -11.54 -23.07 0.13
C LEU A 16 -11.32 -21.54 0.10
N ALA A 17 -10.29 -21.07 -0.61
CA ALA A 17 -10.20 -19.67 -1.01
C ALA A 17 -11.07 -19.44 -2.26
N VAL A 18 -12.26 -18.89 -2.08
CA VAL A 18 -13.11 -18.45 -3.20
C VAL A 18 -12.56 -17.13 -3.73
N GLY A 19 -11.82 -17.20 -4.84
CA GLY A 19 -11.33 -16.04 -5.56
C GLY A 19 -12.47 -15.31 -6.27
N LEU A 20 -12.82 -14.12 -5.78
CA LEU A 20 -13.61 -13.12 -6.51
C LEU A 20 -12.64 -12.07 -7.06
N CYS A 21 -12.26 -12.24 -8.33
CA CYS A 21 -11.59 -11.21 -9.13
C CYS A 21 -12.61 -10.14 -9.57
N LEU A 22 -12.44 -8.91 -9.10
CA LEU A 22 -12.94 -7.71 -9.77
C LEU A 22 -11.78 -6.74 -9.93
N ALA A 23 -11.46 -6.44 -11.19
CA ALA A 23 -10.30 -5.67 -11.61
C ALA A 23 -10.40 -4.18 -11.21
N GLY A 24 -9.31 -3.66 -10.65
CA GLY A 24 -8.99 -2.26 -10.39
C GLY A 24 -7.47 -2.15 -10.17
N PRO A 25 -6.85 -0.96 -10.28
CA PRO A 25 -5.39 -0.84 -10.27
C PRO A 25 -4.85 -1.48 -8.99
N TRP A 26 -3.96 -2.45 -9.19
CA TRP A 26 -3.66 -3.52 -8.25
C TRP A 26 -2.85 -2.97 -7.08
N ALA A 27 -3.53 -2.50 -6.04
CA ALA A 27 -2.91 -2.39 -4.73
C ALA A 27 -2.63 -3.83 -4.25
N PRO A 28 -1.40 -4.18 -3.84
CA PRO A 28 -1.16 -5.46 -3.18
C PRO A 28 -2.08 -5.55 -1.97
N ARG A 29 -2.85 -6.65 -1.88
CA ARG A 29 -3.73 -6.95 -0.76
C ARG A 29 -3.18 -8.16 -0.04
N LEU A 30 -3.00 -8.02 1.26
CA LEU A 30 -2.43 -9.03 2.15
C LEU A 30 -3.52 -9.43 3.15
N PHE A 31 -3.58 -10.71 3.51
CA PHE A 31 -4.65 -11.29 4.32
C PHE A 31 -4.18 -11.59 5.73
N ALA A 32 -5.10 -11.82 6.66
CA ALA A 32 -4.77 -12.33 7.98
C ALA A 32 -5.59 -13.59 8.28
N PHE A 33 -5.01 -14.49 9.05
CA PHE A 33 -5.75 -15.51 9.78
C PHE A 33 -6.56 -14.85 10.90
N SER A 34 -7.73 -15.39 11.23
CA SER A 34 -8.58 -14.95 12.36
C SER A 34 -9.18 -16.16 13.09
N SER A 35 -9.28 -16.07 14.42
CA SER A 35 -9.81 -17.13 15.28
C SER A 35 -11.33 -17.33 15.16
N ASP A 36 -12.05 -16.31 14.71
CA ASP A 36 -13.52 -16.23 14.63
C ASP A 36 -14.05 -16.27 13.18
N GLY A 37 -13.17 -16.41 12.19
CA GLY A 37 -13.51 -16.34 10.76
C GLY A 37 -13.66 -14.92 10.21
N SER A 38 -13.48 -13.87 11.02
CA SER A 38 -13.45 -12.48 10.55
C SER A 38 -12.34 -12.26 9.54
N LEU A 39 -12.53 -11.29 8.63
CA LEU A 39 -11.56 -11.03 7.57
C LEU A 39 -10.87 -9.70 7.81
N LEU A 40 -9.53 -9.70 7.80
CA LEU A 40 -8.71 -8.49 7.82
C LEU A 40 -7.81 -8.48 6.58
N THR A 41 -7.73 -7.32 5.92
CA THR A 41 -6.82 -7.08 4.81
C THR A 41 -6.07 -5.77 4.98
N ARG A 42 -4.81 -5.73 4.55
CA ARG A 42 -3.98 -4.54 4.46
C ARG A 42 -3.57 -4.31 3.01
N SER A 43 -3.63 -3.07 2.54
CA SER A 43 -3.29 -2.73 1.16
C SER A 43 -2.64 -1.37 1.01
N PHE A 44 -1.83 -1.21 -0.05
CA PHE A 44 -0.96 -0.05 -0.24
C PHE A 44 -1.23 0.65 -1.57
N SER A 45 -1.25 1.97 -1.56
CA SER A 45 -1.41 2.76 -2.78
C SER A 45 -0.63 4.09 -2.70
N PRO A 46 0.43 4.26 -3.50
CA PRO A 46 1.24 3.23 -4.18
C PRO A 46 2.19 2.49 -3.20
N THR A 47 3.14 1.68 -3.68
CA THR A 47 4.21 1.07 -2.86
C THR A 47 5.58 1.73 -3.01
N ALA A 48 5.73 2.64 -3.97
CA ALA A 48 6.95 3.42 -4.18
C ALA A 48 6.61 4.88 -4.44
N VAL A 49 7.30 5.79 -3.75
CA VAL A 49 7.10 7.24 -3.87
C VAL A 49 8.42 8.01 -3.72
N LEU A 50 8.37 9.32 -3.97
CA LEU A 50 9.46 10.22 -3.59
C LEU A 50 9.53 10.39 -2.06
N THR A 51 10.72 10.69 -1.54
CA THR A 51 10.85 11.15 -0.15
C THR A 51 9.91 12.33 0.13
N ASN A 52 9.38 12.39 1.35
CA ASN A 52 8.36 13.34 1.83
C ASN A 52 7.00 13.24 1.12
N SER A 53 6.80 12.27 0.22
CA SER A 53 5.46 11.90 -0.27
C SER A 53 4.85 10.82 0.62
N CYS A 54 3.55 10.59 0.47
CA CYS A 54 2.82 9.60 1.26
C CYS A 54 2.52 8.35 0.46
N ILE A 55 2.72 7.19 1.09
CA ILE A 55 2.08 5.92 0.73
C ILE A 55 0.84 5.79 1.61
N LEU A 56 -0.33 5.60 1.00
CA LEU A 56 -1.55 5.32 1.75
C LEU A 56 -1.64 3.84 2.03
N VAL A 57 -1.85 3.50 3.31
CA VAL A 57 -2.19 2.17 3.76
C VAL A 57 -3.66 2.13 4.12
N THR A 58 -4.39 1.18 3.55
CA THR A 58 -5.80 0.94 3.83
C THR A 58 -5.97 -0.44 4.42
N VAL A 59 -6.49 -0.48 5.64
CA VAL A 59 -6.84 -1.68 6.38
C VAL A 59 -8.35 -1.84 6.31
N ASN A 60 -8.84 -3.01 5.91
CA ASN A 60 -10.26 -3.34 5.92
C ASN A 60 -10.49 -4.57 6.77
N PHE A 61 -11.32 -4.43 7.80
CA PHE A 61 -11.80 -5.49 8.65
C PHE A 61 -13.29 -5.73 8.39
N THR A 62 -13.72 -6.99 8.39
CA THR A 62 -15.13 -7.39 8.37
C THR A 62 -15.38 -8.37 9.50
N ASN A 63 -16.28 -8.03 10.42
CA ASN A 63 -16.72 -8.94 11.46
C ASN A 63 -17.59 -10.03 10.81
N GLN A 64 -17.08 -11.27 10.75
CA GLN A 64 -17.88 -12.41 10.27
C GLN A 64 -18.47 -13.25 11.40
N ASP A 65 -18.21 -12.88 12.65
CA ASP A 65 -18.87 -13.50 13.79
C ASP A 65 -20.36 -13.12 13.83
N THR A 66 -21.11 -13.95 14.52
CA THR A 66 -22.52 -13.76 14.87
C THR A 66 -22.73 -12.77 16.00
N ALA A 67 -21.68 -12.46 16.77
CA ALA A 67 -21.71 -11.50 17.86
C ALA A 67 -21.15 -10.13 17.45
N ALA A 68 -21.61 -9.07 18.13
CA ALA A 68 -20.99 -7.75 17.99
C ALA A 68 -19.66 -7.71 18.76
N LEU A 69 -18.56 -7.48 18.05
CA LEU A 69 -17.23 -7.40 18.65
C LEU A 69 -17.01 -6.07 19.37
N ARG A 70 -16.38 -6.13 20.54
CA ARG A 70 -15.96 -4.98 21.35
C ARG A 70 -14.45 -4.89 21.39
N GLY A 71 -13.93 -3.72 21.78
CA GLY A 71 -12.50 -3.59 22.08
C GLY A 71 -11.59 -3.77 20.88
N PHE A 72 -12.09 -3.51 19.66
CA PHE A 72 -11.31 -3.76 18.45
C PHE A 72 -10.02 -2.92 18.45
N CYS A 73 -8.90 -3.62 18.27
CA CYS A 73 -7.57 -3.04 18.16
C CYS A 73 -6.89 -3.62 16.93
N TYR A 74 -6.42 -2.77 16.03
CA TYR A 74 -5.54 -3.14 14.93
C TYR A 74 -4.10 -2.68 15.24
N SER A 75 -3.12 -3.56 15.04
CA SER A 75 -1.70 -3.28 15.25
C SER A 75 -0.90 -3.50 13.97
N ASP A 76 -0.07 -2.51 13.62
CA ASP A 76 0.92 -2.65 12.54
C ASP A 76 2.34 -2.34 13.03
N GLN A 77 3.32 -3.01 12.46
CA GLN A 77 4.74 -2.96 12.82
C GLN A 77 5.47 -2.09 11.81
N ILE A 78 5.71 -0.83 12.19
CA ILE A 78 6.20 0.18 11.26
C ILE A 78 7.73 0.30 11.38
N PRO A 79 8.50 0.06 10.30
CA PRO A 79 9.95 0.21 10.31
C PRO A 79 10.41 1.60 10.72
N SER A 80 11.54 1.68 11.42
CA SER A 80 12.22 2.94 11.73
C SER A 80 12.48 3.75 10.47
N GLY A 81 12.39 5.08 10.62
CA GLY A 81 12.55 6.02 9.50
C GLY A 81 11.24 6.34 8.78
N LEU A 82 10.17 5.57 9.01
CA LEU A 82 8.83 5.94 8.56
C LEU A 82 8.07 6.76 9.62
N SER A 83 7.39 7.80 9.15
CA SER A 83 6.43 8.58 9.93
C SER A 83 5.01 8.16 9.60
N VAL A 84 4.15 8.04 10.62
CA VAL A 84 2.75 7.61 10.50
C VAL A 84 1.81 8.79 10.71
N THR A 85 0.82 8.95 9.84
CA THR A 85 -0.28 9.92 10.02
C THR A 85 -1.61 9.23 9.78
N THR A 86 -2.50 9.21 10.78
CA THR A 86 -3.85 8.68 10.58
C THR A 86 -4.67 9.63 9.71
N ILE A 87 -5.33 9.09 8.69
CA ILE A 87 -6.15 9.86 7.74
C ILE A 87 -7.64 9.70 8.09
N ALA A 88 -8.10 8.47 8.30
CA ALA A 88 -9.49 8.19 8.62
C ALA A 88 -9.65 6.86 9.34
N VAL A 89 -10.64 6.80 10.23
CA VAL A 89 -11.19 5.55 10.78
C VAL A 89 -12.69 5.58 10.54
N THR A 90 -13.23 4.54 9.92
CA THR A 90 -14.67 4.42 9.68
C THR A 90 -15.20 3.06 10.09
N SER A 91 -16.47 3.02 10.51
CA SER A 91 -17.23 1.80 10.76
C SER A 91 -18.52 1.83 9.95
N SER A 92 -18.74 0.81 9.11
CA SER A 92 -19.86 0.76 8.16
C SER A 92 -20.02 2.06 7.34
N GLY A 93 -18.89 2.66 6.95
CA GLY A 93 -18.81 3.92 6.20
C GLY A 93 -19.04 5.20 7.01
N GLN A 94 -19.34 5.11 8.32
CA GLN A 94 -19.46 6.27 9.20
C GLN A 94 -18.13 6.58 9.88
N ALA A 95 -17.78 7.87 9.97
CA ALA A 95 -16.55 8.30 10.63
C ALA A 95 -16.57 7.96 12.14
N VAL A 96 -15.50 7.32 12.62
CA VAL A 96 -15.25 7.10 14.04
C VAL A 96 -14.25 8.17 14.47
N THR A 97 -14.60 8.97 15.47
CA THR A 97 -13.79 10.13 15.91
C THR A 97 -13.28 10.01 17.34
N ASN A 98 -13.84 9.09 18.12
CA ASN A 98 -13.52 8.82 19.51
C ASN A 98 -12.72 7.51 19.67
N TYR A 99 -11.67 7.33 18.86
CA TYR A 99 -10.72 6.22 18.95
C TYR A 99 -9.38 6.71 19.49
N THR A 100 -8.50 5.79 19.89
CA THR A 100 -7.13 6.10 20.32
C THR A 100 -6.13 5.55 19.32
N VAL A 101 -5.07 6.31 19.05
CA VAL A 101 -3.86 5.81 18.38
C VAL A 101 -2.71 5.89 19.35
N GLU A 102 -2.00 4.79 19.53
CA GLU A 102 -0.78 4.76 20.32
C GLU A 102 0.37 4.17 19.50
N ALA A 103 1.59 4.56 19.87
CA ALA A 103 2.81 3.95 19.40
C ALA A 103 3.51 3.29 20.58
N GLY A 104 4.00 2.07 20.39
CA GLY A 104 4.86 1.40 21.36
C GLY A 104 6.30 1.88 21.28
N THR A 105 7.21 1.03 21.72
CA THR A 105 8.65 1.29 21.66
C THR A 105 9.28 0.66 20.42
N ASN A 106 10.37 1.25 19.94
CA ASN A 106 11.15 0.65 18.86
C ASN A 106 11.72 -0.70 19.32
N SER A 107 11.61 -1.72 18.46
CA SER A 107 12.07 -3.08 18.69
C SER A 107 11.27 -3.83 19.76
N GLU A 108 10.03 -3.40 20.02
CA GLU A 108 9.14 -4.05 20.98
C GLU A 108 8.70 -5.45 20.52
N VAL A 109 8.34 -5.60 19.24
CA VAL A 109 7.89 -6.88 18.66
C VAL A 109 8.88 -7.37 17.60
N TYR A 110 9.22 -6.51 16.63
CA TYR A 110 10.19 -6.79 15.58
C TYR A 110 11.35 -5.82 15.67
N ALA A 111 12.57 -6.31 15.42
CA ALA A 111 13.76 -5.46 15.41
C ALA A 111 13.59 -4.30 14.43
N ASP A 112 13.98 -3.10 14.87
CA ASP A 112 13.91 -1.86 14.11
C ASP A 112 12.49 -1.47 13.63
N CYS A 113 11.45 -1.96 14.30
CA CYS A 113 10.06 -1.59 14.06
C CYS A 113 9.41 -1.02 15.32
N THR A 114 8.48 -0.09 15.16
CA THR A 114 7.62 0.44 16.23
C THR A 114 6.18 0.00 15.98
N PRO A 115 5.50 -0.67 16.93
CA PRO A 115 4.10 -1.02 16.78
C PRO A 115 3.22 0.23 16.89
N TYR A 116 2.34 0.45 15.92
CA TYR A 116 1.26 1.43 15.98
C TYR A 116 -0.07 0.71 16.15
N ARG A 117 -0.89 1.18 17.09
CA ARG A 117 -2.17 0.54 17.43
C ARG A 117 -3.32 1.53 17.29
N TRP A 118 -4.35 1.13 16.56
CA TRP A 118 -5.61 1.85 16.42
C TRP A 118 -6.67 1.13 17.24
N ILE A 119 -7.08 1.76 18.33
CA ILE A 119 -7.95 1.18 19.36
C ILE A 119 -9.30 1.88 19.30
N LEU A 120 -10.33 1.17 18.83
CA LEU A 120 -11.68 1.71 18.67
C LEU A 120 -12.40 1.80 20.02
N GLU A 121 -12.14 0.86 20.94
CA GLU A 121 -12.65 0.88 22.30
C GLU A 121 -11.61 0.35 23.27
N GLN A 122 -11.48 0.99 24.43
CA GLN A 122 -10.55 0.55 25.48
C GLN A 122 -11.31 -0.19 26.59
N PRO A 123 -10.74 -1.28 27.14
CA PRO A 123 -11.18 -1.83 28.43
C PRO A 123 -10.84 -0.87 29.60
N ALA A 124 -11.54 -0.90 30.73
CA ALA A 124 -12.79 -1.61 31.01
C ALA A 124 -14.01 -0.71 30.72
N GLY A 125 -15.09 -1.29 30.21
CA GLY A 125 -16.37 -0.58 30.03
C GLY A 125 -16.64 -0.06 28.62
N PHE A 126 -15.65 -0.05 27.73
CA PHE A 126 -15.83 0.23 26.29
C PHE A 126 -16.64 1.51 26.02
N PHE A 127 -16.29 2.60 26.70
CA PHE A 127 -17.04 3.86 26.73
C PHE A 127 -17.10 4.59 25.40
N GLN A 128 -16.27 4.19 24.43
CA GLN A 128 -16.27 4.74 23.09
C GLN A 128 -17.49 4.28 22.26
N PHE A 129 -18.17 3.20 22.64
CA PHE A 129 -19.37 2.66 21.95
C PHE A 129 -19.16 2.40 20.45
N ASN A 130 -17.97 1.95 20.07
CA ASN A 130 -17.59 1.60 18.70
C ASN A 130 -17.61 0.09 18.48
N SER A 131 -18.65 -0.59 18.97
CA SER A 131 -18.84 -2.02 18.73
C SER A 131 -19.00 -2.32 17.24
N ILE A 132 -18.40 -3.40 16.76
CA ILE A 132 -18.49 -3.84 15.37
C ILE A 132 -19.59 -4.90 15.27
N ALA A 133 -20.76 -4.52 14.77
CA ALA A 133 -21.88 -5.45 14.61
C ALA A 133 -21.54 -6.63 13.65
N PRO A 134 -22.27 -7.76 13.73
CA PRO A 134 -22.13 -8.86 12.77
C PRO A 134 -22.26 -8.37 11.32
N GLY A 135 -21.31 -8.74 10.46
CA GLY A 135 -21.25 -8.31 9.05
C GLY A 135 -20.82 -6.86 8.84
N ALA A 136 -20.62 -6.06 9.90
CA ALA A 136 -20.14 -4.69 9.78
C ALA A 136 -18.65 -4.66 9.44
N THR A 137 -18.24 -3.54 8.85
CA THR A 137 -16.85 -3.32 8.44
C THR A 137 -16.19 -2.21 9.24
N VAL A 138 -14.88 -2.29 9.38
CA VAL A 138 -14.03 -1.19 9.83
C VAL A 138 -12.99 -0.92 8.76
N GLN A 139 -12.78 0.36 8.44
CA GLN A 139 -11.70 0.78 7.58
C GLN A 139 -10.81 1.78 8.31
N ILE A 140 -9.51 1.49 8.35
CA ILE A 140 -8.48 2.41 8.87
C ILE A 140 -7.60 2.80 7.69
N VAL A 141 -7.43 4.10 7.50
CA VAL A 141 -6.54 4.67 6.48
C VAL A 141 -5.49 5.51 7.19
N TYR A 142 -4.22 5.22 6.93
CA TYR A 142 -3.09 6.03 7.39
C TYR A 142 -2.07 6.23 6.28
N ALA A 143 -1.28 7.29 6.41
CA ALA A 143 -0.19 7.62 5.51
C ALA A 143 1.15 7.27 6.15
N LEU A 144 2.02 6.67 5.35
CA LEU A 144 3.43 6.47 5.64
C LEU A 144 4.26 7.43 4.80
N SER A 145 5.22 8.11 5.43
CA SER A 145 6.16 8.99 4.75
C SER A 145 7.58 8.81 5.30
N SER A 146 8.58 9.12 4.49
CA SER A 146 9.99 9.10 4.90
C SER A 146 10.72 10.31 4.34
N ALA A 147 11.53 10.98 5.17
CA ALA A 147 12.43 12.03 4.72
C ALA A 147 13.71 11.46 4.10
N THR A 148 14.06 10.20 4.40
CA THR A 148 15.27 9.55 3.93
C THR A 148 14.95 8.53 2.83
N PRO A 149 15.72 8.50 1.73
CA PRO A 149 15.54 7.47 0.73
C PRO A 149 15.90 6.10 1.32
N GLY A 150 15.20 5.07 0.86
CA GLY A 150 15.42 3.71 1.32
C GLY A 150 14.28 2.78 0.97
N THR A 151 14.54 1.51 1.21
CA THR A 151 13.57 0.43 1.14
C THR A 151 13.24 -0.01 2.55
N PHE A 152 11.95 -0.11 2.87
CA PHE A 152 11.45 -0.44 4.19
C PHE A 152 10.56 -1.68 4.10
N SER A 153 10.87 -2.70 4.90
CA SER A 153 10.09 -3.94 4.94
C SER A 153 9.06 -3.88 6.08
N LEU A 154 7.79 -3.68 5.74
CA LEU A 154 6.71 -3.81 6.71
C LEU A 154 6.51 -5.27 7.06
N GLN A 155 6.54 -5.54 8.37
CA GLN A 155 6.37 -6.87 8.92
C GLN A 155 4.88 -7.28 8.95
N GLN A 156 4.59 -8.40 9.61
CA GLN A 156 3.23 -8.85 9.86
C GLN A 156 2.44 -7.84 10.71
N PHE A 157 1.12 -7.86 10.53
CA PHE A 157 0.16 -7.08 11.31
C PHE A 157 -0.77 -8.02 12.09
N SER A 158 -1.48 -7.47 13.07
CA SER A 158 -2.43 -8.24 13.87
C SER A 158 -3.64 -7.41 14.26
N TRP A 159 -4.68 -8.09 14.74
CA TRP A 159 -5.83 -7.46 15.36
C TRP A 159 -6.32 -8.30 16.54
N MET A 160 -7.06 -7.65 17.42
CA MET A 160 -7.80 -8.32 18.48
C MET A 160 -9.14 -7.64 18.74
N GLY A 161 -10.04 -8.38 19.37
CA GLY A 161 -11.33 -7.92 19.85
C GLY A 161 -11.86 -8.83 20.95
N PHE A 162 -13.06 -8.53 21.42
CA PHE A 162 -13.72 -9.26 22.49
C PHE A 162 -15.15 -9.58 22.07
N ASP A 163 -15.53 -10.85 22.13
CA ASP A 163 -16.91 -11.29 21.98
C ASP A 163 -17.60 -11.29 23.35
N PRO A 164 -18.57 -10.37 23.59
CA PRO A 164 -19.26 -10.29 24.87
C PRO A 164 -20.22 -11.45 25.14
N ILE A 165 -20.58 -12.25 24.13
CA ILE A 165 -21.50 -13.40 24.27
C ILE A 165 -20.74 -14.63 24.73
N SER A 166 -19.68 -15.02 24.02
CA SER A 166 -18.84 -16.17 24.43
C SER A 166 -17.85 -15.81 25.53
N THR A 167 -17.71 -14.53 25.87
CA THR A 167 -16.74 -13.96 26.83
C THR A 167 -15.29 -14.26 26.48
N ASN A 168 -15.02 -14.52 25.20
CA ASN A 168 -13.70 -14.87 24.70
C ASN A 168 -13.03 -13.68 24.01
N GLU A 169 -11.70 -13.65 24.10
CA GLU A 169 -10.88 -12.84 23.22
C GLU A 169 -10.86 -13.48 21.83
N VAL A 170 -11.04 -12.64 20.81
CA VAL A 170 -10.86 -13.03 19.40
C VAL A 170 -9.68 -12.26 18.84
N PHE A 171 -8.92 -12.90 17.95
CA PHE A 171 -7.72 -12.30 17.41
C PHE A 171 -7.41 -12.82 16.01
N GLY A 172 -6.56 -12.09 15.32
CA GLY A 172 -5.98 -12.53 14.07
C GLY A 172 -4.62 -11.91 13.81
N TYR A 173 -3.86 -12.55 12.92
CA TYR A 173 -2.51 -12.13 12.57
C TYR A 173 -2.24 -12.47 11.11
N SER A 174 -1.42 -11.66 10.46
CA SER A 174 -0.93 -11.94 9.12
C SER A 174 0.31 -12.83 9.17
N GLU A 175 0.66 -13.45 8.05
CA GLU A 175 1.81 -14.35 7.94
C GLU A 175 2.98 -13.65 7.21
N THR A 176 4.14 -14.31 7.12
CA THR A 176 5.31 -13.78 6.37
C THR A 176 4.98 -13.49 4.90
N ALA A 177 4.03 -14.21 4.31
CA ALA A 177 3.57 -13.94 2.95
C ALA A 177 2.85 -12.58 2.82
N ASP A 178 2.45 -11.99 3.95
CA ASP A 178 1.73 -10.72 4.06
C ASP A 178 2.64 -9.53 4.42
N GLU A 179 3.95 -9.73 4.39
CA GLU A 179 4.94 -8.65 4.47
C GLU A 179 4.95 -7.83 3.17
N GLN A 180 5.31 -6.55 3.27
CA GLN A 180 5.35 -5.66 2.11
C GLN A 180 6.61 -4.79 2.12
N GLU A 181 7.26 -4.73 0.96
CA GLU A 181 8.34 -3.79 0.72
C GLU A 181 7.80 -2.45 0.20
N LEU A 182 8.21 -1.35 0.83
CA LEU A 182 7.94 0.02 0.41
C LEU A 182 9.24 0.73 0.03
N SER A 183 9.20 1.58 -0.99
CA SER A 183 10.37 2.34 -1.43
C SER A 183 10.11 3.85 -1.39
N PHE A 184 11.05 4.57 -0.78
CA PHE A 184 11.13 6.03 -0.84
C PHE A 184 12.41 6.39 -1.56
N ALA A 185 12.30 7.11 -2.68
CA ALA A 185 13.46 7.48 -3.48
C ALA A 185 13.61 8.99 -3.56
N THR A 186 14.85 9.45 -3.72
CA THR A 186 15.13 10.83 -4.11
C THR A 186 14.95 10.96 -5.61
N GLN A 187 14.37 12.06 -6.06
CA GLN A 187 14.31 12.35 -7.48
C GLN A 187 15.75 12.42 -8.04
N PRO A 188 16.10 11.60 -9.06
CA PRO A 188 17.42 11.70 -9.66
C PRO A 188 17.62 13.08 -10.29
N ALA A 189 18.82 13.64 -10.16
CA ALA A 189 19.18 14.83 -10.90
C ALA A 189 19.18 14.48 -12.39
N CYS A 190 18.41 15.19 -13.20
CA CYS A 190 18.33 14.98 -14.64
C CYS A 190 18.54 16.28 -15.40
N TRP A 191 19.05 16.18 -16.61
CA TRP A 191 19.19 17.31 -17.52
C TRP A 191 18.87 16.87 -18.95
N LEU A 192 18.27 17.80 -19.70
CA LEU A 192 17.92 17.63 -21.09
C LEU A 192 18.85 18.47 -21.96
N ILE A 193 19.38 17.85 -23.00
CA ILE A 193 20.19 18.52 -24.03
C ILE A 193 19.42 18.43 -25.33
N GLY A 194 19.15 19.59 -25.93
CA GLY A 194 18.48 19.70 -27.22
C GLY A 194 19.48 20.02 -28.33
N ALA A 195 19.38 19.34 -29.47
CA ALA A 195 20.20 19.61 -30.64
C ALA A 195 19.38 19.48 -31.93
N ARG A 196 19.75 20.24 -32.97
CA ARG A 196 19.20 20.01 -34.31
C ARG A 196 19.65 18.65 -34.83
N ALA A 197 18.74 17.91 -35.44
CA ALA A 197 19.01 16.65 -36.14
C ALA A 197 18.62 16.77 -37.62
N SER A 198 19.19 15.91 -38.47
CA SER A 198 18.96 15.96 -39.93
C SER A 198 17.48 15.93 -40.32
N ASN A 199 16.65 15.22 -39.54
CA ASN A 199 15.21 15.07 -39.79
C ASN A 199 14.34 15.47 -38.58
N GLY A 200 14.80 16.40 -37.73
CA GLY A 200 14.07 16.67 -36.49
C GLY A 200 14.82 17.47 -35.45
N PHE A 201 14.37 17.28 -34.20
CA PHE A 201 15.05 17.76 -33.01
C PHE A 201 15.46 16.56 -32.16
N LEU A 202 16.74 16.47 -31.82
CA LEU A 202 17.27 15.47 -30.93
C LEU A 202 17.14 15.97 -29.49
N VAL A 203 16.57 15.15 -28.63
CA VAL A 203 16.53 15.37 -27.19
C VAL A 203 17.32 14.24 -26.52
N GLN A 204 18.37 14.59 -25.80
CA GLN A 204 19.14 13.67 -24.98
C GLN A 204 18.80 13.88 -23.51
N LEU A 205 18.42 12.82 -22.83
CA LEU A 205 18.16 12.79 -21.41
C LEU A 205 19.30 12.04 -20.72
N ASN A 206 19.91 12.70 -19.75
CA ASN A 206 20.88 12.10 -18.85
C ASN A 206 20.40 12.31 -17.41
N SER A 207 20.71 11.36 -16.52
CA SER A 207 20.52 11.54 -15.09
C SER A 207 21.62 10.85 -14.30
N SER A 208 21.75 11.25 -13.04
CA SER A 208 22.58 10.57 -12.05
C SER A 208 21.82 10.46 -10.72
N PRO A 209 21.57 9.25 -10.20
CA PRO A 209 21.82 7.95 -10.84
C PRO A 209 20.93 7.75 -12.09
N ALA A 210 21.17 6.67 -12.83
CA ALA A 210 20.26 6.24 -13.89
C ALA A 210 18.86 5.96 -13.32
N GLY A 211 17.81 6.41 -14.00
CA GLY A 211 16.42 6.16 -13.60
C GLY A 211 15.50 6.00 -14.81
N ASN A 212 14.28 5.53 -14.58
CA ASN A 212 13.25 5.49 -15.61
C ASN A 212 12.61 6.87 -15.75
N PHE A 213 12.54 7.38 -16.97
CA PHE A 213 11.92 8.67 -17.26
C PHE A 213 10.96 8.55 -18.44
N ALA A 214 9.81 9.22 -18.32
CA ALA A 214 8.99 9.58 -19.45
C ALA A 214 9.52 10.92 -20.02
N LEU A 215 9.88 10.93 -21.31
CA LEU A 215 10.08 12.15 -22.06
C LEU A 215 8.71 12.61 -22.58
N GLU A 216 8.34 13.85 -22.26
CA GLU A 216 7.04 14.42 -22.61
C GLU A 216 7.24 15.71 -23.42
N THR A 217 6.29 16.01 -24.29
CA THR A 217 6.26 17.28 -25.05
C THR A 217 4.97 18.04 -24.82
N SER A 218 5.02 19.34 -25.04
CA SER A 218 3.88 20.25 -24.92
C SER A 218 4.01 21.42 -25.91
N ILE A 219 2.87 21.92 -26.39
CA ILE A 219 2.78 23.14 -27.22
C ILE A 219 2.21 24.34 -26.45
N ASP A 220 1.68 24.11 -25.25
CA ASP A 220 0.93 25.09 -24.43
C ASP A 220 1.46 25.19 -22.99
N LEU A 221 2.45 24.37 -22.61
CA LEU A 221 3.00 24.17 -21.26
C LEU A 221 2.01 23.63 -20.21
N SER A 222 0.73 23.47 -20.56
CA SER A 222 -0.32 22.90 -19.71
C SER A 222 -0.57 21.42 -20.00
N SER A 223 -0.61 21.04 -21.27
CA SER A 223 -0.92 19.69 -21.73
C SER A 223 0.36 18.99 -22.15
N TRP A 224 0.69 17.87 -21.49
CA TRP A 224 1.92 17.14 -21.72
C TRP A 224 1.62 15.76 -22.29
N THR A 225 2.16 15.48 -23.48
CA THR A 225 2.00 14.20 -24.17
C THR A 225 3.28 13.36 -24.04
N PRO A 226 3.19 12.12 -23.54
CA PRO A 226 4.33 11.20 -23.51
C PRO A 226 4.83 10.88 -24.93
N LEU A 227 6.15 11.01 -25.14
CA LEU A 227 6.83 10.65 -26.38
C LEU A 227 7.49 9.27 -26.28
N THR A 228 8.21 9.03 -25.19
CA THR A 228 8.87 7.75 -24.91
C THR A 228 9.10 7.58 -23.42
N THR A 229 9.25 6.34 -22.97
CA THR A 229 9.67 6.01 -21.60
C THR A 229 10.86 5.07 -21.68
N ASN A 230 11.97 5.43 -21.05
CA ASN A 230 13.18 4.61 -21.05
C ASN A 230 14.06 4.88 -19.81
N THR A 231 15.01 3.99 -19.57
CA THR A 231 16.05 4.18 -18.56
C THR A 231 17.10 5.15 -19.10
N SER A 232 17.40 6.22 -18.37
CA SER A 232 18.48 7.15 -18.68
C SER A 232 19.86 6.49 -18.60
N PRO A 233 20.85 6.91 -19.39
CA PRO A 233 20.76 7.94 -20.42
C PRO A 233 20.10 7.40 -21.70
N PHE A 234 19.28 8.22 -22.36
CA PHE A 234 18.74 7.88 -23.68
C PHE A 234 18.55 9.12 -24.54
N ALA A 235 18.41 8.90 -25.84
CA ALA A 235 18.12 9.95 -26.81
C ALA A 235 16.82 9.63 -27.57
N PHE A 236 16.07 10.67 -27.90
CA PHE A 236 14.86 10.62 -28.70
C PHE A 236 14.94 11.65 -29.81
N THR A 237 14.68 11.24 -31.05
CA THR A 237 14.60 12.16 -32.19
C THR A 237 13.14 12.44 -32.50
N ASP A 238 12.69 13.67 -32.26
CA ASP A 238 11.37 14.12 -32.67
C ASP A 238 11.39 14.48 -34.15
N THR A 239 10.80 13.63 -34.98
CA THR A 239 10.72 13.81 -36.45
C THR A 239 9.49 14.59 -36.89
N ASN A 240 8.61 14.98 -35.96
CA ASN A 240 7.36 15.67 -36.29
C ASN A 240 7.57 17.17 -36.55
N GLN A 241 8.33 17.47 -37.60
CA GLN A 241 8.59 18.84 -38.09
C GLN A 241 7.33 19.58 -38.57
N ALA A 242 6.22 18.85 -38.80
CA ALA A 242 5.00 19.40 -39.40
C ALA A 242 4.12 20.26 -38.46
N LEU A 243 4.41 20.33 -37.15
CA LEU A 243 3.67 21.17 -36.22
C LEU A 243 4.44 22.48 -36.01
N GLY A 244 4.12 23.51 -36.82
CA GLY A 244 4.78 24.82 -36.86
C GLY A 244 4.64 25.71 -35.61
N GLY A 245 4.67 25.15 -34.41
CA GLY A 245 4.66 25.85 -33.13
C GLY A 245 5.90 25.55 -32.28
N ILE A 246 6.19 26.41 -31.31
CA ILE A 246 7.23 26.14 -30.31
C ILE A 246 6.80 24.91 -29.50
N ARG A 247 7.62 23.85 -29.53
CA ARG A 247 7.47 22.71 -28.62
C ARG A 247 8.40 22.83 -27.45
N SER A 248 7.88 22.49 -26.30
CA SER A 248 8.63 22.33 -25.07
C SER A 248 8.79 20.84 -24.78
N TYR A 249 9.90 20.48 -24.14
CA TYR A 249 10.22 19.12 -23.72
C TYR A 249 10.48 19.11 -22.22
N ARG A 250 10.04 18.06 -21.54
CA ARG A 250 10.41 17.81 -20.14
C ARG A 250 10.65 16.32 -19.90
N ALA A 251 11.43 16.04 -18.87
CA ALA A 251 11.62 14.72 -18.33
C ALA A 251 10.77 14.58 -17.07
N ARG A 252 10.02 13.50 -16.95
CA ARG A 252 9.32 13.11 -15.72
C ARG A 252 9.87 11.79 -15.23
N TRP A 253 10.47 11.80 -14.05
CA TRP A 253 10.95 10.58 -13.41
C TRP A 253 9.77 9.67 -13.04
N LEU A 254 9.97 8.37 -13.19
CA LEU A 254 9.02 7.33 -12.82
C LEU A 254 9.66 6.48 -11.71
N PRO A 255 9.13 6.55 -10.47
CA PRO A 255 9.54 5.66 -9.38
C PRO A 255 9.28 4.19 -9.71
#